data_AF-A0AAU6BS45-F1
#
_entry.id   AF-A0AAU6BS45-F1
#
_cell.length_a   1.000
_cell.length_b   1.000
_cell.length_c   1.000
_cell.angle_alpha   90.00
_cell.angle_beta   90.00
_cell.angle_gamma   90.00
#
_symmetry.space_group_name_H-M   'P 1'
#
loop_
_entity.id
_entity.type
_entity.pdbx_description
1 polymer ?
#
loop_
_entity_poly.entity_id
_entity_poly.type
_entity_poly.pdbx_seq_one_letter_code
_entity_poly.pdbx_strand_id
1 'polypeptide(L)'
;MVWRGRKGSFHDRIECATREDGSSPAAAFWADLKVGDWSADPYFQSPPDENQLHNAAKLFVHLRHIGEKGYPPYQRAVNFLEDGIWEVKHDHHRIAYFDTYGDGGYEPKDKVDDRRIADPESNDDFWWYPELDPILRLTNGWAKEGPKAPPEAIELALLVREEDVEHDKP
;
A
#
# COMPACT_ATOMS: atom_id res chain seq x y z
N MET A 1 -2.92 6.24 -11.19
CA MET A 1 -2.03 7.13 -10.39
C MET A 1 -2.79 7.71 -9.20
N VAL A 2 -2.28 7.52 -7.98
CA VAL A 2 -2.90 7.96 -6.71
C VAL A 2 -2.21 9.20 -6.15
N TRP A 3 -0.88 9.26 -6.24
CA TRP A 3 -0.08 10.41 -5.81
C TRP A 3 1.17 10.54 -6.68
N ARG A 4 1.66 11.77 -6.86
CA ARG A 4 2.89 12.06 -7.59
C ARG A 4 3.79 12.94 -6.73
N GLY A 5 5.04 12.53 -6.63
CA GLY A 5 6.10 13.24 -5.93
C GLY A 5 6.37 14.61 -6.52
N ARG A 6 6.87 15.49 -5.65
CA ARG A 6 7.45 16.78 -6.04
C ARG A 6 8.96 16.67 -5.89
N LYS A 7 9.70 17.68 -6.38
CA LYS A 7 11.15 17.75 -6.16
C LYS A 7 11.46 17.62 -4.66
N GLY A 8 12.27 16.62 -4.29
CA GLY A 8 12.62 16.31 -2.90
C GLY A 8 11.67 15.36 -2.17
N SER A 9 10.66 14.80 -2.85
CA SER A 9 9.93 13.62 -2.35
C SER A 9 10.83 12.39 -2.39
N PHE A 10 10.56 11.44 -1.48
CA PHE A 10 11.28 10.18 -1.41
C PHE A 10 10.89 9.25 -2.57
N HIS A 11 9.59 9.04 -2.75
CA HIS A 11 9.05 8.31 -3.90
C HIS A 11 8.66 9.28 -5.03
N ASP A 12 8.86 8.84 -6.27
CA ASP A 12 8.44 9.54 -7.48
C ASP A 12 6.91 9.53 -7.64
N ARG A 13 6.26 8.40 -7.33
CA ARG A 13 4.82 8.24 -7.47
C ARG A 13 4.28 7.03 -6.72
N ILE A 14 2.97 7.07 -6.44
CA ILE A 14 2.19 5.96 -5.91
C ILE A 14 1.06 5.69 -6.90
N GLU A 15 0.98 4.47 -7.40
CA GLU A 15 0.07 4.07 -8.48
C GLU A 15 -0.68 2.80 -8.11
N CYS A 16 -1.80 2.53 -8.78
CA CYS A 16 -2.46 1.23 -8.62
C CYS A 16 -1.80 0.26 -9.58
N ALA A 17 -1.46 -0.92 -9.09
CA ALA A 17 -0.94 -2.03 -9.87
C ALA A 17 -2.01 -2.55 -10.84
N THR A 18 -1.56 -3.09 -11.97
CA THR A 18 -2.38 -3.59 -13.07
C THR A 18 -2.26 -5.10 -13.15
N ARG A 19 -3.41 -5.77 -13.19
CA ARG A 19 -3.54 -7.22 -13.41
C ARG A 19 -3.25 -7.56 -14.87
N GLU A 20 -2.98 -8.83 -15.18
CA GLU A 20 -2.78 -9.32 -16.56
C GLU A 20 -3.93 -8.92 -17.49
N ASP A 21 -5.16 -8.95 -16.98
CA ASP A 21 -6.38 -8.59 -17.71
C ASP A 21 -6.63 -7.08 -17.87
N GLY A 22 -5.70 -6.23 -17.38
CA GLY A 22 -5.81 -4.77 -17.40
C GLY A 22 -6.65 -4.18 -16.27
N SER A 23 -7.24 -5.01 -15.39
CA SER A 23 -7.96 -4.53 -14.22
C SER A 23 -7.01 -4.08 -13.10
N SER A 24 -7.54 -3.39 -12.09
CA SER A 24 -6.76 -2.96 -10.93
C SER A 24 -7.61 -3.01 -9.67
N PRO A 25 -7.44 -4.03 -8.80
CA PRO A 25 -8.24 -4.20 -7.59
C PRO A 25 -8.13 -3.00 -6.65
N ALA A 26 -6.93 -2.45 -6.47
CA ALA A 26 -6.73 -1.22 -5.70
C ALA A 26 -7.45 -0.01 -6.32
N ALA A 27 -7.50 0.11 -7.65
CA ALA A 27 -8.22 1.21 -8.29
C ALA A 27 -9.74 1.11 -8.07
N ALA A 28 -10.31 -0.09 -8.18
CA ALA A 28 -11.72 -0.34 -7.89
C ALA A 28 -12.05 -0.02 -6.42
N PHE A 29 -11.29 -0.61 -5.49
CA PHE A 29 -11.40 -0.34 -4.06
C PHE A 29 -11.34 1.16 -3.74
N TRP A 30 -10.39 1.88 -4.33
CA TRP A 30 -10.21 3.32 -4.09
C TRP A 30 -11.32 4.17 -4.71
N ALA A 31 -11.90 3.74 -5.83
CA ALA A 31 -13.04 4.42 -6.45
C ALA A 31 -14.27 4.34 -5.54
N ASP A 32 -14.58 3.15 -5.04
CA ASP A 32 -15.74 2.92 -4.16
C ASP A 32 -15.61 3.66 -2.83
N LEU A 33 -14.43 3.60 -2.19
CA LEU A 33 -14.14 4.30 -0.94
C LEU A 33 -14.30 5.82 -1.05
N LYS A 34 -13.94 6.41 -2.20
CA LYS A 34 -14.01 7.86 -2.43
C LYS A 34 -15.43 8.38 -2.59
N VAL A 35 -16.38 7.51 -2.89
CA VAL A 35 -17.81 7.87 -2.98
C VAL A 35 -18.62 7.29 -1.82
N GLY A 36 -17.97 6.50 -0.95
CA GLY A 36 -18.60 5.86 0.20
C GLY A 36 -19.61 4.80 -0.22
N ASP A 37 -19.28 4.00 -1.25
CA ASP A 37 -20.15 2.95 -1.81
C ASP A 37 -19.47 1.58 -1.81
N TRP A 38 -18.44 1.40 -0.99
CA TRP A 38 -17.72 0.13 -0.92
C TRP A 38 -18.52 -0.89 -0.11
N SER A 39 -19.38 -1.63 -0.80
CA SER A 39 -20.35 -2.55 -0.17
C SER A 39 -19.74 -3.80 0.46
N ALA A 40 -18.45 -4.07 0.22
CA ALA A 40 -17.73 -5.17 0.86
C ALA A 40 -17.21 -4.82 2.27
N ASP A 41 -17.36 -3.56 2.69
CA ASP A 41 -17.12 -3.16 4.08
C ASP A 41 -18.21 -3.76 5.00
N PRO A 42 -17.83 -4.54 6.03
CA PRO A 42 -18.79 -5.15 6.96
C PRO A 42 -19.56 -4.12 7.81
N TYR A 43 -19.11 -2.87 7.85
CA TYR A 43 -19.75 -1.76 8.56
C TYR A 43 -20.53 -0.83 7.63
N PHE A 44 -20.58 -1.11 6.33
CA PHE A 44 -21.33 -0.33 5.35
C PHE A 44 -22.82 -0.26 5.69
N GLN A 45 -23.38 0.94 5.71
CA GLN A 45 -24.80 1.15 5.98
C GLN A 45 -25.59 1.50 4.70
N SER A 46 -25.18 2.58 4.04
CA SER A 46 -25.79 3.06 2.81
C SER A 46 -24.91 4.14 2.18
N PRO A 47 -24.89 4.27 0.84
CA PRO A 47 -24.09 5.31 0.20
C PRO A 47 -24.79 6.68 0.27
N PRO A 48 -24.04 7.78 0.45
CA PRO A 48 -22.61 7.80 0.76
C PRO A 48 -22.36 7.47 2.24
N ASP A 49 -21.47 6.51 2.51
CA ASP A 49 -21.00 6.22 3.86
C ASP A 49 -19.90 7.22 4.27
N GLU A 50 -20.23 8.11 5.22
CA GLU A 50 -19.30 9.15 5.69
C GLU A 50 -18.02 8.58 6.35
N ASN A 51 -18.10 7.40 6.97
CA ASN A 51 -16.92 6.77 7.56
C ASN A 51 -15.97 6.28 6.47
N GLN A 52 -16.50 5.73 5.38
CA GLN A 52 -15.68 5.34 4.22
C GLN A 52 -14.98 6.56 3.61
N LEU A 53 -15.70 7.67 3.41
CA LEU A 53 -15.12 8.92 2.91
C LEU A 53 -13.99 9.44 3.82
N HIS A 54 -14.23 9.42 5.14
CA HIS A 54 -13.22 9.80 6.13
C HIS A 54 -11.98 8.88 6.07
N ASN A 55 -12.21 7.58 6.03
CA ASN A 55 -11.16 6.56 6.03
C ASN A 55 -10.33 6.62 4.74
N ALA A 56 -10.96 6.86 3.59
CA ALA A 56 -10.29 7.09 2.31
C ALA A 56 -9.32 8.29 2.39
N ALA A 57 -9.78 9.42 2.96
CA ALA A 57 -8.95 10.61 3.16
C ALA A 57 -7.75 10.33 4.08
N LYS A 58 -7.95 9.53 5.14
CA LYS A 58 -6.88 9.15 6.09
C LYS A 58 -5.85 8.21 5.48
N LEU A 59 -6.30 7.19 4.73
CA LEU A 59 -5.40 6.33 3.96
C LEU A 59 -4.58 7.13 2.96
N PHE A 60 -5.19 8.10 2.28
CA PHE A 60 -4.47 8.97 1.35
C PHE A 60 -3.40 9.79 2.05
N VAL A 61 -3.70 10.34 3.24
CA VAL A 61 -2.72 11.08 4.04
C VAL A 61 -1.55 10.17 4.46
N HIS A 62 -1.79 8.91 4.83
CA HIS A 62 -0.73 7.97 5.16
C HIS A 62 0.14 7.65 3.94
N LEU A 63 -0.47 7.30 2.81
CA LEU A 63 0.23 7.03 1.55
C LEU A 63 1.06 8.24 1.11
N ARG A 64 0.47 9.44 1.17
CA ARG A 64 1.17 10.68 0.85
C ARG A 64 2.37 10.91 1.78
N HIS A 65 2.23 10.63 3.07
CA HIS A 65 3.33 10.78 4.02
C HIS A 65 4.49 9.82 3.67
N ILE A 66 4.18 8.55 3.37
CA ILE A 66 5.16 7.58 2.88
C ILE A 66 5.81 8.12 1.60
N GLY A 67 5.01 8.53 0.61
CA GLY A 67 5.47 9.18 -0.62
C GLY A 67 6.49 10.32 -0.39
N GLU A 68 6.17 11.21 0.55
CA GLU A 68 6.98 12.39 0.84
C GLU A 68 8.22 12.09 1.70
N LYS A 69 8.18 11.07 2.56
CA LYS A 69 9.18 10.86 3.62
C LYS A 69 9.97 9.56 3.54
N GLY A 70 9.49 8.57 2.79
CA GLY A 70 10.08 7.23 2.71
C GLY A 70 9.79 6.34 3.90
N TYR A 71 8.95 6.77 4.85
CA TYR A 71 8.59 6.01 6.05
C TYR A 71 7.14 6.33 6.47
N PRO A 72 6.48 5.46 7.27
CA PRO A 72 5.10 5.69 7.70
C PRO A 72 4.97 6.84 8.71
N PRO A 73 3.80 7.50 8.80
CA PRO A 73 3.60 8.62 9.74
C PRO A 73 3.70 8.24 11.22
N TYR A 74 3.48 6.96 11.54
CA TYR A 74 3.67 6.35 12.84
C TYR A 74 3.72 4.84 12.67
N GLN A 75 4.32 4.11 13.62
CA GLN A 75 4.60 2.68 13.45
C GLN A 75 3.35 1.84 13.17
N ARG A 76 2.24 2.18 13.82
CA ARG A 76 0.95 1.50 13.63
C ARG A 76 0.19 1.92 12.36
N ALA A 77 0.77 2.72 11.47
CA ALA A 77 0.13 3.10 10.21
C ALA A 77 0.33 2.05 9.11
N VAL A 78 1.27 1.13 9.31
CA VAL A 78 1.58 0.04 8.37
C VAL A 78 1.74 -1.29 9.11
N ASN A 79 1.77 -2.39 8.35
CA ASN A 79 2.34 -3.66 8.77
C ASN A 79 3.11 -4.26 7.58
N PHE A 80 4.13 -5.05 7.88
CA PHE A 80 4.67 -6.02 6.94
C PHE A 80 3.71 -7.20 6.83
N LEU A 81 3.47 -7.69 5.61
CA LEU A 81 2.70 -8.91 5.36
C LEU A 81 3.66 -10.07 5.13
N GLU A 82 4.20 -10.19 3.93
CA GLU A 82 5.25 -11.16 3.55
C GLU A 82 5.88 -10.78 2.19
N ASP A 83 7.10 -11.26 1.94
CA ASP A 83 7.79 -11.16 0.65
C ASP A 83 7.72 -9.76 0.03
N GLY A 84 8.20 -8.74 0.74
CA GLY A 84 8.14 -7.35 0.29
C GLY A 84 6.75 -6.72 0.16
N ILE A 85 5.66 -7.42 0.53
CA ILE A 85 4.32 -6.83 0.59
C ILE A 85 4.10 -6.15 1.94
N TRP A 86 3.66 -4.90 1.88
CA TRP A 86 3.30 -4.09 3.03
C TRP A 86 1.82 -3.70 2.97
N GLU A 87 1.20 -3.46 4.12
CA GLU A 87 -0.12 -2.80 4.17
C GLU A 87 -0.02 -1.41 4.76
N VAL A 88 -0.79 -0.46 4.22
CA VAL A 88 -1.14 0.79 4.89
C VAL A 88 -2.52 0.64 5.50
N LYS A 89 -2.72 1.19 6.69
CA LYS A 89 -3.97 1.01 7.45
C LYS A 89 -4.50 2.27 8.09
N HIS A 90 -5.82 2.38 8.09
CA HIS A 90 -6.57 3.30 8.93
C HIS A 90 -7.87 2.63 9.37
N ASP A 91 -8.17 2.70 10.67
CA ASP A 91 -9.30 2.01 11.29
C ASP A 91 -9.36 0.52 10.89
N HIS A 92 -10.42 0.06 10.23
CA HIS A 92 -10.53 -1.30 9.69
C HIS A 92 -10.17 -1.40 8.19
N HIS A 93 -9.95 -0.30 7.48
CA HIS A 93 -9.58 -0.32 6.06
C HIS A 93 -8.07 -0.54 5.84
N ARG A 94 -7.72 -1.42 4.91
CA ARG A 94 -6.35 -1.80 4.56
C ARG A 94 -6.11 -1.69 3.05
N ILE A 95 -4.89 -1.35 2.65
CA ILE A 95 -4.42 -1.43 1.26
C ILE A 95 -3.03 -2.04 1.26
N ALA A 96 -2.83 -3.10 0.48
CA ALA A 96 -1.51 -3.68 0.25
C ALA A 96 -0.75 -2.90 -0.84
N TYR A 97 0.57 -2.87 -0.70
CA TYR A 97 1.48 -2.24 -1.64
C TYR A 97 2.85 -2.91 -1.64
N PHE A 98 3.59 -2.71 -2.73
CA PHE A 98 4.99 -3.08 -2.90
C PHE A 98 5.74 -1.96 -3.61
N ASP A 99 7.06 -2.04 -3.67
CA ASP A 99 7.92 -1.08 -4.36
C ASP A 99 8.57 -1.65 -5.62
N THR A 100 8.89 -0.78 -6.57
CA THR A 100 9.55 -1.14 -7.84
C THR A 100 10.25 0.07 -8.46
N TYR A 101 11.18 -0.19 -9.38
CA TYR A 101 11.74 0.80 -10.30
C TYR A 101 10.86 1.07 -11.53
N GLY A 102 9.85 0.23 -11.78
CA GLY A 102 8.94 0.35 -12.92
C GLY A 102 9.58 -0.04 -14.25
N ASP A 103 10.56 -0.95 -14.21
CA ASP A 103 11.29 -1.51 -15.35
C ASP A 103 11.03 -3.02 -15.52
N GLY A 104 10.02 -3.53 -14.83
CA GLY A 104 9.65 -4.95 -14.77
C GLY A 104 10.52 -5.79 -13.83
N GLY A 105 11.47 -5.16 -13.13
CA GLY A 105 12.17 -5.74 -12.00
C GLY A 105 11.49 -5.43 -10.66
N TYR A 106 11.64 -6.35 -9.72
CA TYR A 106 11.41 -6.07 -8.30
C TYR A 106 12.35 -6.89 -7.43
N GLU A 107 12.73 -6.33 -6.29
CA GLU A 107 13.43 -7.03 -5.22
C GLU A 107 12.57 -6.91 -3.95
N PRO A 108 12.05 -8.02 -3.38
CA PRO A 108 11.21 -7.92 -2.20
C PRO A 108 11.97 -7.32 -1.02
N LYS A 109 11.44 -6.22 -0.46
CA LYS A 109 12.02 -5.55 0.71
C LYS A 109 11.28 -5.89 1.98
N ASP A 110 11.84 -6.87 2.67
CA ASP A 110 11.31 -7.37 3.93
C ASP A 110 11.56 -6.43 5.11
N LYS A 111 10.76 -6.62 6.16
CA LYS A 111 10.95 -5.93 7.43
C LYS A 111 12.31 -6.30 8.03
N VAL A 112 13.04 -5.30 8.50
CA VAL A 112 14.26 -5.53 9.28
C VAL A 112 13.88 -5.95 10.69
N ASP A 113 14.26 -7.18 11.08
CA ASP A 113 13.96 -7.73 12.42
C ASP A 113 15.09 -7.53 13.44
N ASP A 114 16.28 -7.14 13.00
CA ASP A 114 17.43 -6.87 13.87
C ASP A 114 17.96 -5.46 13.66
N ARG A 115 17.82 -4.62 14.68
CA ARG A 115 18.26 -3.22 14.64
C ARG A 115 19.76 -3.06 14.37
N ARG A 116 20.58 -4.07 14.66
CA ARG A 116 22.04 -4.01 14.46
C ARG A 116 22.46 -4.09 13.00
N ILE A 117 21.58 -4.56 12.13
CA ILE A 117 21.79 -4.63 10.68
C ILE A 117 20.98 -3.56 9.93
N ALA A 118 20.22 -2.73 10.65
CA ALA A 118 19.53 -1.59 10.06
C ALA A 118 20.55 -0.53 9.60
N ASP A 119 20.18 0.24 8.58
CA ASP A 119 20.98 1.36 8.10
C ASP A 119 21.22 2.36 9.25
N PRO A 120 22.49 2.73 9.57
CA PRO A 120 22.79 3.76 10.55
C PRO A 120 22.15 5.13 10.27
N GLU A 121 21.80 5.41 9.01
CA GLU A 121 21.10 6.63 8.58
C GLU A 121 19.57 6.51 8.65
N SER A 122 19.04 5.32 8.96
CA SER A 122 17.60 5.11 9.10
C SER A 122 17.01 5.91 10.28
N ASN A 123 15.75 6.30 10.13
CA ASN A 123 15.02 6.98 11.19
C ASN A 123 14.88 6.05 12.40
N ASP A 124 15.31 6.49 13.58
CA ASP A 124 15.36 5.67 14.80
C ASP A 124 14.01 5.06 15.20
N ASP A 125 12.90 5.74 14.85
CA ASP A 125 11.55 5.25 15.12
C ASP A 125 11.07 4.19 14.10
N PHE A 126 11.73 4.12 12.94
CA PHE A 126 11.35 3.31 11.77
C PHE A 126 12.49 2.45 11.21
N TRP A 127 13.52 2.15 12.00
CA TRP A 127 14.66 1.31 11.59
C TRP A 127 14.26 -0.05 10.98
N TRP A 128 13.07 -0.55 11.32
CA TRP A 128 12.52 -1.82 10.84
C TRP A 128 11.84 -1.71 9.46
N TYR A 129 11.55 -0.48 9.01
CA TYR A 129 10.93 -0.20 7.72
C TYR A 129 12.04 0.05 6.69
N PRO A 130 12.13 -0.77 5.63
CA PRO A 130 13.21 -0.67 4.65
C PRO A 130 13.04 0.59 3.79
N GLU A 131 14.15 1.02 3.19
CA GLU A 131 14.14 2.04 2.14
C GLU A 131 13.54 1.44 0.86
N LEU A 132 12.31 1.83 0.55
CA LEU A 132 11.56 1.37 -0.62
C LEU A 132 11.96 2.14 -1.90
N ASP A 133 11.76 1.51 -3.06
CA ASP A 133 12.13 2.01 -4.38
C ASP A 133 11.29 3.23 -4.82
N PRO A 134 11.67 3.96 -5.88
CA PRO A 134 11.02 5.21 -6.26
C PRO A 134 9.52 5.12 -6.56
N ILE A 135 8.98 3.94 -6.89
CA ILE A 135 7.54 3.77 -7.20
C ILE A 135 6.93 2.81 -6.19
N LEU A 136 5.80 3.20 -5.61
CA LEU A 136 4.95 2.28 -4.86
C LEU A 136 3.72 1.89 -5.69
N ARG A 137 3.41 0.61 -5.72
CA ARG A 137 2.29 0.01 -6.45
C ARG A 137 1.27 -0.55 -5.45
N LEU A 138 0.06 -0.03 -5.46
CA LEU A 138 -1.06 -0.49 -4.63
C LEU A 138 -1.74 -1.68 -5.29
N THR A 139 -1.89 -2.79 -4.58
CA THR A 139 -2.37 -4.04 -5.16
C THR A 139 -3.88 -4.22 -5.00
N ASN A 140 -4.35 -4.31 -3.76
CA ASN A 140 -5.73 -4.59 -3.37
C ASN A 140 -6.03 -3.98 -1.98
N GLY A 141 -7.32 -3.77 -1.70
CA GLY A 141 -7.80 -3.31 -0.40
C GLY A 141 -8.81 -4.28 0.22
N TRP A 142 -8.91 -4.25 1.55
CA TRP A 142 -9.82 -5.10 2.32
C TRP A 142 -10.18 -4.48 3.67
N ALA A 143 -11.19 -5.05 4.32
CA ALA A 143 -11.65 -4.67 5.64
C ALA A 143 -11.08 -5.66 6.66
N LYS A 144 -10.59 -5.14 7.78
CA LYS A 144 -10.06 -5.94 8.86
C LYS A 144 -11.21 -6.52 9.68
N GLU A 145 -11.43 -7.81 9.55
CA GLU A 145 -12.40 -8.57 10.35
C GLU A 145 -11.74 -9.36 11.49
N GLY A 146 -10.45 -9.66 11.37
CA GLY A 146 -9.69 -10.48 12.31
C GLY A 146 -8.39 -9.85 12.80
N PRO A 147 -7.61 -10.55 13.64
CA PRO A 147 -6.33 -10.04 14.16
C PRO A 147 -5.25 -9.90 13.08
N LYS A 148 -5.33 -10.68 11.99
CA LYS A 148 -4.39 -10.72 10.87
C LYS A 148 -5.09 -10.35 9.57
N ALA A 149 -4.30 -10.03 8.54
CA ALA A 149 -4.82 -9.92 7.18
C ALA A 149 -5.38 -11.27 6.70
N PRO A 150 -6.46 -11.27 5.88
CA PRO A 150 -6.97 -12.50 5.27
C PRO A 150 -5.90 -13.10 4.35
N PRO A 151 -5.67 -14.43 4.38
CA PRO A 151 -4.74 -15.08 3.46
C PRO A 151 -5.00 -14.74 1.98
N GLU A 152 -6.26 -14.73 1.57
CA GLU A 152 -6.69 -14.41 0.20
C GLU A 152 -6.33 -12.98 -0.22
N ALA A 153 -6.25 -12.04 0.72
CA ALA A 153 -5.84 -10.68 0.44
C ALA A 153 -4.33 -10.57 0.20
N ILE A 154 -3.54 -11.40 0.88
CA ILE A 154 -2.09 -11.48 0.70
C ILE A 154 -1.77 -12.22 -0.61
N GLU A 155 -2.42 -13.35 -0.86
CA GLU A 155 -2.29 -14.10 -2.12
C GLU A 155 -2.62 -13.23 -3.34
N LEU A 156 -3.70 -12.43 -3.26
CA LEU A 156 -4.03 -11.48 -4.31
C LEU A 156 -2.97 -10.39 -4.46
N ALA A 157 -2.39 -9.89 -3.36
CA ALA A 157 -1.34 -8.88 -3.43
C ALA A 157 -0.09 -9.38 -4.15
N LEU A 158 0.35 -10.60 -3.82
CA LEU A 158 1.49 -11.26 -4.45
C LEU A 158 1.23 -11.49 -5.95
N LEU A 159 0.07 -12.03 -6.29
CA LEU A 159 -0.31 -12.28 -7.69
C LEU A 159 -0.42 -10.98 -8.49
N VAL A 160 -1.04 -9.93 -7.94
CA VAL A 160 -1.12 -8.61 -8.60
C VAL A 160 0.27 -8.03 -8.83
N ARG A 161 1.20 -8.17 -7.89
CA ARG A 161 2.59 -7.72 -8.07
C ARG A 161 3.23 -8.46 -9.24
N GLU A 162 3.16 -9.79 -9.26
CA GLU A 162 3.75 -10.61 -10.32
C GLU A 162 3.22 -10.21 -11.71
N GLU A 163 1.92 -9.98 -11.82
CA GLU A 163 1.29 -9.54 -13.06
C GLU A 163 1.70 -8.09 -13.44
N ASP A 164 1.73 -7.16 -12.48
CA ASP A 164 2.08 -5.75 -12.72
C ASP A 164 3.54 -5.58 -13.15
N VAL A 165 4.48 -6.32 -12.54
CA VAL A 165 5.89 -6.27 -12.95
C VAL A 165 6.10 -6.92 -14.32
N GLU A 166 5.29 -7.91 -14.71
CA GLU A 166 5.34 -8.46 -16.08
C GLU A 166 4.89 -7.41 -17.10
N HIS A 167 3.88 -6.60 -16.78
CA HIS A 167 3.42 -5.50 -17.65
C HIS A 167 4.46 -4.40 -17.87
N ASP A 168 5.33 -4.16 -16.89
CA ASP A 168 6.39 -3.16 -16.98
C ASP A 168 7.60 -3.64 -17.83
N LYS A 169 7.62 -4.91 -18.27
CA LYS A 169 8.70 -5.46 -19.12
C LYS A 169 8.56 -4.98 -20.59
N PRO A 170 9.68 -4.72 -21.29
CA PRO A 170 9.69 -4.27 -22.69
C PRO A 170 9.15 -5.28 -23.72
#